data_AF-A0A7W4PZ25-F1
#
_entry.id   AF-A0A7W4PZ25-F1
#
_cell.length_a   1.000
_cell.length_b   1.000
_cell.length_c   1.000
_cell.angle_alpha   90.00
_cell.angle_beta   90.00
_cell.angle_gamma   90.00
#
_symmetry.space_group_name_H-M   'P 1'
#
loop_
_entity.id
_entity.type
_entity.pdbx_description
1 polymer ?
#
loop_
_entity_poly.entity_id
_entity_poly.type
_entity_poly.pdbx_seq_one_letter_code
_entity_poly.pdbx_strand_id
1 'polypeptide(L)'
;GKNLDSRAVDGIDPKTGKPRVDHETGKSMAESVERAIGWARLHRVRQFQFFGIPSRQVWRELRRLASQMARNPEGPQRLKDDAMDAVLAAADAGCFATYIEKQGGVLVPRKDYLIRTAYDLADELNDYGEQSVQIYGIWS
;
A
#
# COMPACT_ATOMS: atom_id res chain seq x y z
N GLY A 1 14.36 0.45 5.91
CA GLY A 1 13.29 -0.18 5.09
C GLY A 1 11.97 -0.05 5.82
N LYS A 2 10.82 -0.38 5.19
CA LYS A 2 9.48 -0.33 5.85
C LYS A 2 9.24 -1.43 6.91
N ASN A 3 10.25 -2.23 7.23
CA ASN A 3 10.18 -3.33 8.17
C ASN A 3 10.77 -2.90 9.51
N LEU A 4 10.49 -3.67 10.56
CA LEU A 4 11.14 -3.52 11.86
C LEU A 4 12.67 -3.50 11.68
N ASP A 5 13.33 -2.63 12.44
CA ASP A 5 14.77 -2.43 12.43
C ASP A 5 15.25 -2.31 13.87
N SER A 6 16.14 -3.21 14.28
CA SER A 6 16.71 -3.22 15.63
C SER A 6 17.58 -2.00 15.90
N ARG A 7 18.22 -1.43 14.88
CA ARG A 7 19.07 -0.24 15.02
C ARG A 7 18.30 0.99 15.47
N ALA A 8 17.02 1.08 15.12
CA ALA A 8 16.17 2.20 15.54
C ALA A 8 15.91 2.20 17.06
N VAL A 9 16.07 1.04 17.72
CA VAL A 9 15.77 0.83 19.13
C VAL A 9 16.98 0.42 19.97
N ASP A 10 18.16 0.41 19.37
CA ASP A 10 19.39 0.07 20.06
C ASP A 10 19.86 1.22 20.97
N GLY A 11 20.53 0.85 22.07
CA GLY A 11 21.09 1.79 23.03
C GLY A 11 20.11 2.42 24.03
N ILE A 12 20.49 3.61 24.50
CA ILE A 12 19.79 4.35 25.55
C ILE A 12 18.71 5.22 24.92
N ASP A 13 17.51 5.21 25.51
CA ASP A 13 16.45 6.10 25.09
C ASP A 13 16.77 7.56 25.47
N PRO A 14 16.93 8.48 24.50
CA PRO A 14 17.31 9.87 24.79
C PRO A 14 16.29 10.62 25.65
N LYS A 15 15.03 10.15 25.71
CA LYS A 15 13.98 10.78 26.53
C LYS A 15 14.07 10.38 28.01
N THR A 16 14.42 9.14 28.30
CA THR A 16 14.40 8.58 29.67
C THR A 16 15.80 8.40 30.25
N GLY A 17 16.84 8.44 29.42
CA GLY A 17 18.23 8.17 29.83
C GLY A 17 18.48 6.71 30.23
N LYS A 18 17.52 5.82 29.98
CA LYS A 18 17.58 4.40 30.35
C LYS A 18 17.68 3.51 29.10
N PRO A 19 18.27 2.31 29.21
CA PRO A 19 18.23 1.31 28.14
C PRO A 19 16.78 0.99 27.76
N ARG A 20 16.51 0.86 26.46
CA ARG A 20 15.21 0.38 25.98
C ARG A 20 15.11 -1.10 26.26
N VAL A 21 14.20 -1.48 27.16
CA VAL A 21 13.97 -2.87 27.54
C VAL A 21 12.55 -3.27 27.21
N ASP A 22 12.40 -4.51 26.75
CA ASP A 22 11.10 -5.16 26.64
C ASP A 22 10.60 -5.51 28.04
N HIS A 23 9.35 -5.13 28.33
CA HIS A 23 8.73 -5.36 29.63
C HIS A 23 8.37 -6.82 29.88
N GLU A 24 8.11 -7.60 28.83
CA GLU A 24 7.69 -9.00 28.98
C GLU A 24 8.89 -9.92 29.24
N THR A 25 10.00 -9.73 28.51
CA THR A 25 11.16 -10.62 28.60
C THR A 25 12.32 -10.05 29.41
N GLY A 26 12.31 -8.75 29.71
CA GLY A 26 13.43 -8.04 30.36
C GLY A 26 14.67 -7.87 29.46
N LYS A 27 14.60 -8.27 28.19
CA LYS A 27 15.69 -8.15 27.22
C LYS A 27 15.79 -6.75 26.65
N SER A 28 16.90 -6.46 25.98
CA SER A 28 16.98 -5.22 25.21
C SER A 28 15.91 -5.21 24.11
N MET A 29 15.40 -4.03 23.80
CA MET A 29 14.42 -3.85 22.74
C MET A 29 14.99 -4.28 21.38
N ALA A 30 16.29 -4.03 21.15
CA ALA A 30 17.00 -4.47 19.95
C ALA A 30 16.97 -6.00 19.78
N GLU A 31 17.23 -6.76 20.86
CA GLU A 31 17.19 -8.22 20.80
C GLU A 31 15.75 -8.73 20.53
N SER A 32 14.76 -8.10 21.15
CA SER A 32 13.35 -8.43 20.95
C SER A 32 12.91 -8.19 19.50
N VAL A 33 13.36 -7.08 18.89
CA VAL A 33 13.13 -6.79 17.47
C VAL A 33 13.81 -7.82 16.57
N GLU A 34 15.05 -8.21 16.83
CA GLU A 34 15.75 -9.23 16.05
C GLU A 34 15.02 -10.58 16.10
N ARG A 35 14.51 -10.97 17.28
CA ARG A 35 13.70 -12.19 17.43
C ARG A 35 12.42 -12.12 16.61
N ALA A 36 11.70 -11.00 16.66
CA ALA A 36 10.49 -10.79 15.86
C ALA A 36 10.77 -10.83 14.35
N ILE A 37 11.89 -10.23 13.90
CA ILE A 37 12.33 -10.29 12.50
C ILE A 37 12.68 -11.72 12.10
N GLY A 38 13.43 -12.44 12.94
CA GLY A 38 13.81 -13.84 12.71
C GLY A 38 12.60 -14.75 12.56
N TRP A 39 11.62 -14.63 13.46
CA TRP A 39 10.36 -15.37 13.39
C TRP A 39 9.56 -15.02 12.13
N ALA A 40 9.41 -13.73 11.81
CA ALA A 40 8.70 -13.29 10.62
C ALA A 40 9.36 -13.84 9.34
N ARG A 41 10.70 -13.87 9.26
CA ARG A 41 11.44 -14.45 8.13
C ARG A 41 11.24 -15.96 8.04
N LEU A 42 11.36 -16.67 9.16
CA LEU A 42 11.18 -18.12 9.23
C LEU A 42 9.80 -18.54 8.71
N HIS A 43 8.76 -17.80 9.09
CA HIS A 43 7.37 -18.07 8.72
C HIS A 43 6.90 -17.30 7.47
N ARG A 44 7.80 -16.59 6.79
CA ARG A 44 7.51 -15.76 5.60
C ARG A 44 6.37 -14.75 5.81
N VAL A 45 6.27 -14.21 7.03
CA VAL A 45 5.28 -13.19 7.38
C VAL A 45 5.78 -11.82 6.94
N ARG A 46 4.98 -11.13 6.12
CA ARG A 46 5.24 -9.75 5.73
C ARG A 46 4.80 -8.79 6.84
N GLN A 47 5.76 -8.09 7.42
CA GLN A 47 5.49 -7.08 8.44
C GLN A 47 4.69 -5.90 7.86
N PHE A 48 3.76 -5.37 8.65
CA PHE A 48 2.87 -4.25 8.28
C PHE A 48 2.06 -4.47 6.98
N GLN A 49 1.70 -5.72 6.70
CA GLN A 49 0.79 -6.05 5.61
C GLN A 49 -0.66 -5.76 6.05
N PHE A 50 -1.35 -4.91 5.30
CA PHE A 50 -2.78 -4.68 5.49
C PHE A 50 -3.59 -5.84 4.88
N PHE A 51 -4.68 -6.21 5.55
CA PHE A 51 -5.63 -7.25 5.11
C PHE A 51 -7.03 -6.67 5.06
N GLY A 52 -7.86 -7.19 4.15
CA GLY A 52 -9.28 -6.82 4.09
C GLY A 52 -9.56 -5.39 3.61
N ILE A 53 -8.61 -4.69 3.01
CA ILE A 53 -8.82 -3.35 2.44
C ILE A 53 -8.63 -3.37 0.92
N PRO A 54 -9.24 -2.42 0.18
CA PRO A 54 -8.99 -2.25 -1.24
C PRO A 54 -7.52 -2.00 -1.59
N SER A 55 -7.17 -2.25 -2.84
CA SER A 55 -5.78 -2.23 -3.30
C SER A 55 -5.17 -0.83 -3.27
N ARG A 56 -4.07 -0.68 -2.52
CA ARG A 56 -3.25 0.55 -2.57
C ARG A 56 -2.66 0.82 -3.95
N GLN A 57 -2.56 -0.19 -4.81
CA GLN A 57 -2.12 0.03 -6.18
C GLN A 57 -3.19 0.79 -6.98
N VAL A 58 -4.46 0.42 -6.86
CA VAL A 58 -5.59 1.15 -7.47
C VAL A 58 -5.63 2.59 -6.98
N TRP A 59 -5.47 2.80 -5.66
CA TRP A 59 -5.36 4.15 -5.07
C TRP A 59 -4.28 5.00 -5.74
N ARG A 60 -3.09 4.42 -6.00
CA ARG A 60 -1.99 5.13 -6.66
C ARG A 60 -2.30 5.46 -8.11
N GLU A 61 -2.89 4.53 -8.85
CA GLU A 61 -3.28 4.74 -10.25
C GLU A 61 -4.37 5.81 -10.37
N LEU A 62 -5.38 5.83 -9.48
CA LEU A 62 -6.40 6.87 -9.44
C LEU A 62 -5.79 8.26 -9.23
N ARG A 63 -4.85 8.40 -8.30
CA ARG A 63 -4.17 9.69 -8.06
C ARG A 63 -3.26 10.10 -9.23
N ARG A 64 -2.64 9.12 -9.91
CA ARG A 64 -1.89 9.38 -11.14
C ARG A 64 -2.82 9.90 -12.23
N LEU A 65 -3.99 9.29 -12.39
CA LEU A 65 -5.02 9.72 -13.34
C LEU A 65 -5.54 11.13 -13.01
N ALA A 66 -5.90 11.41 -11.74
CA ALA A 66 -6.30 12.75 -11.32
C ALA A 66 -5.22 13.80 -11.63
N SER A 67 -3.95 13.47 -11.37
CA SER A 67 -2.83 14.34 -11.71
C SER A 67 -2.68 14.55 -13.22
N GLN A 68 -3.01 13.55 -14.04
CA GLN A 68 -3.01 13.68 -15.51
C GLN A 68 -4.16 14.58 -15.99
N MET A 69 -5.36 14.43 -15.42
CA MET A 69 -6.53 15.25 -15.73
C MET A 69 -6.29 16.72 -15.38
N ALA A 70 -5.70 17.00 -14.23
CA ALA A 70 -5.33 18.36 -13.81
C ALA A 70 -4.28 19.01 -14.74
N ARG A 71 -3.40 18.22 -15.37
CA ARG A 71 -2.42 18.72 -16.35
C ARG A 71 -3.01 18.96 -17.75
N ASN A 72 -4.18 18.41 -18.04
CA ASN A 72 -4.85 18.58 -19.32
C ASN A 72 -6.29 19.11 -19.11
N PRO A 73 -6.46 20.43 -18.89
CA PRO A 73 -7.77 21.02 -18.60
C PRO A 73 -8.82 20.85 -19.70
N GLU A 74 -8.37 20.78 -20.97
CA GLU A 74 -9.23 20.54 -22.14
C GLU A 74 -9.75 19.08 -22.19
N GLY A 75 -9.13 18.18 -21.43
CA GLY A 75 -9.54 16.79 -21.30
C GLY A 75 -10.71 16.59 -20.32
N PRO A 76 -11.28 15.38 -20.28
CA PRO A 76 -12.33 15.03 -19.32
C PRO A 76 -11.85 15.25 -17.88
N GLN A 77 -12.64 16.00 -17.11
CA GLN A 77 -12.36 16.26 -15.69
C GLN A 77 -13.16 15.36 -14.73
N ARG A 78 -13.97 14.44 -15.29
CA ARG A 78 -14.74 13.43 -14.55
C ARG A 78 -14.79 12.13 -15.35
N LEU A 79 -14.91 11.02 -14.63
CA LEU A 79 -15.19 9.72 -15.25
C LEU A 79 -16.66 9.65 -15.68
N LYS A 80 -16.95 8.80 -16.67
CA LYS A 80 -18.31 8.60 -17.18
C LYS A 80 -19.23 7.88 -16.19
N ASP A 81 -18.66 6.96 -15.41
CA ASP A 81 -19.37 6.23 -14.36
C ASP A 81 -19.26 7.02 -13.04
N ASP A 82 -20.40 7.45 -12.49
CA ASP A 82 -20.45 8.26 -11.28
C ASP A 82 -19.91 7.55 -10.04
N ALA A 83 -20.07 6.21 -9.96
CA ALA A 83 -19.56 5.45 -8.83
C ALA A 83 -18.02 5.39 -8.90
N MET A 84 -17.46 5.17 -10.09
CA MET A 84 -16.01 5.25 -10.30
C MET A 84 -15.46 6.66 -10.05
N ASP A 85 -16.16 7.69 -10.52
CA ASP A 85 -15.80 9.10 -10.34
C ASP A 85 -15.75 9.47 -8.85
N ALA A 86 -16.70 8.95 -8.04
CA ALA A 86 -16.69 9.14 -6.60
C ALA A 86 -15.46 8.50 -5.92
N VAL A 87 -14.99 7.35 -6.40
CA VAL A 87 -13.75 6.72 -5.90
C VAL A 87 -12.53 7.54 -6.30
N LEU A 88 -12.49 8.05 -7.53
CA LEU A 88 -11.42 8.94 -8.02
C LEU A 88 -11.34 10.22 -7.18
N ALA A 89 -12.48 10.88 -6.95
CA ALA A 89 -12.54 12.10 -6.15
C ALA A 89 -12.05 11.87 -4.70
N ALA A 90 -12.46 10.75 -4.08
CA ALA A 90 -11.98 10.39 -2.75
C ALA A 90 -10.46 10.15 -2.72
N ALA A 91 -9.93 9.49 -3.76
CA ALA A 91 -8.49 9.22 -3.89
C ALA A 91 -7.67 10.49 -4.10
N ASP A 92 -8.15 11.40 -4.94
CA ASP A 92 -7.49 12.68 -5.21
C ASP A 92 -7.43 13.56 -3.95
N ALA A 93 -8.55 13.70 -3.25
CA ALA A 93 -8.65 14.41 -1.96
C ALA A 93 -7.78 13.79 -0.85
N GLY A 94 -7.25 12.58 -1.04
CA GLY A 94 -6.44 11.89 -0.04
C GLY A 94 -7.25 11.27 1.10
N CYS A 95 -8.57 11.19 0.96
CA CYS A 95 -9.44 10.58 1.96
C CYS A 95 -9.50 9.05 1.79
N PHE A 96 -8.54 8.35 2.42
CA PHE A 96 -8.44 6.89 2.32
C PHE A 96 -9.67 6.17 2.90
N ALA A 97 -10.30 6.73 3.94
CA ALA A 97 -11.53 6.17 4.52
C ALA A 97 -12.69 6.17 3.52
N THR A 98 -12.99 7.32 2.91
CA THR A 98 -14.05 7.41 1.89
C THR A 98 -13.73 6.57 0.66
N TYR A 99 -12.46 6.46 0.27
CA TYR A 99 -12.07 5.53 -0.80
C TYR A 99 -12.39 4.07 -0.47
N ILE A 100 -12.15 3.64 0.78
CA ILE A 100 -12.51 2.30 1.22
C ILE A 100 -14.02 2.09 1.13
N GLU A 101 -14.80 3.03 1.66
CA GLU A 101 -16.27 2.98 1.63
C GLU A 101 -16.80 2.91 0.19
N LYS A 102 -16.32 3.78 -0.70
CA LYS A 102 -16.76 3.85 -2.11
C LYS A 102 -16.31 2.65 -2.95
N GLN A 103 -15.25 1.94 -2.53
CA GLN A 103 -14.83 0.69 -3.16
C GLN A 103 -15.74 -0.50 -2.83
N GLY A 104 -16.60 -0.38 -1.83
CA GLY A 104 -17.44 -1.47 -1.31
C GLY A 104 -17.19 -1.79 0.16
N GLY A 105 -16.20 -1.14 0.79
CA GLY A 105 -15.91 -1.29 2.22
C GLY A 105 -14.73 -2.21 2.52
N VAL A 106 -14.68 -2.68 3.77
CA VAL A 106 -13.65 -3.61 4.26
C VAL A 106 -14.13 -5.05 4.22
N LEU A 107 -13.19 -5.99 4.16
CA LEU A 107 -13.40 -7.44 4.16
C LEU A 107 -14.25 -7.96 2.98
N VAL A 108 -14.35 -7.18 1.91
CA VAL A 108 -15.00 -7.58 0.65
C VAL A 108 -14.05 -8.44 -0.18
N PRO A 109 -14.52 -9.52 -0.83
CA PRO A 109 -13.70 -10.29 -1.77
C PRO A 109 -13.13 -9.40 -2.87
N ARG A 110 -11.87 -9.63 -3.25
CA ARG A 110 -11.15 -8.74 -4.18
C ARG A 110 -11.84 -8.55 -5.54
N LYS A 111 -12.61 -9.55 -5.98
CA LYS A 111 -13.33 -9.54 -7.24
C LYS A 111 -14.55 -8.61 -7.23
N ASP A 112 -15.05 -8.26 -6.05
CA ASP A 112 -16.28 -7.50 -5.86
C ASP A 112 -15.99 -6.01 -5.54
N TYR A 113 -14.71 -5.61 -5.51
CA TYR A 113 -14.31 -4.21 -5.46
C TYR A 113 -14.67 -3.50 -6.78
N LEU A 114 -15.23 -2.30 -6.66
CA LEU A 114 -15.71 -1.48 -7.78
C LEU A 114 -14.62 -1.16 -8.81
N ILE A 115 -13.40 -0.82 -8.37
CA ILE A 115 -12.28 -0.51 -9.27
C ILE A 115 -11.10 -1.44 -8.99
N ARG A 116 -10.53 -2.00 -10.07
CA ARG A 116 -9.38 -2.90 -10.03
C ARG A 116 -8.27 -2.40 -10.95
N THR A 117 -7.06 -2.91 -10.72
CA THR A 117 -5.91 -2.64 -11.60
C THR A 117 -6.11 -3.34 -12.93
N ALA A 118 -5.89 -2.60 -14.00
CA ALA A 118 -5.91 -3.12 -15.34
C ALA A 118 -4.49 -3.52 -15.74
N TYR A 119 -4.36 -4.73 -16.26
CA TYR A 119 -3.08 -5.34 -16.62
C TYR A 119 -3.03 -5.61 -18.12
N ASP A 120 -1.88 -5.37 -18.72
CA ASP A 120 -1.59 -5.71 -20.10
C ASP A 120 -0.22 -6.41 -20.17
N LEU A 121 0.06 -7.06 -21.29
CA LEU A 121 1.41 -7.54 -21.56
C LEU A 121 2.33 -6.35 -21.80
N ALA A 122 3.57 -6.46 -21.31
CA ALA A 122 4.60 -5.50 -21.62
C ALA A 122 4.97 -5.62 -23.10
N ASP A 123 5.11 -4.47 -23.76
CA ASP A 123 5.55 -4.40 -25.15
C ASP A 123 7.02 -4.84 -25.29
N GLU A 124 7.82 -4.56 -24.25
CA GLU A 124 9.23 -4.91 -24.16
C GLU A 124 9.45 -6.14 -23.27
N LEU A 125 10.43 -6.96 -23.65
CA LEU A 125 10.89 -8.07 -22.84
C LEU A 125 11.66 -7.55 -21.62
N ASN A 126 11.56 -8.24 -20.49
CA ASN A 126 12.40 -7.95 -19.34
C ASN A 126 13.88 -8.29 -19.63
N ASP A 127 14.76 -7.99 -18.68
CA ASP A 127 16.21 -8.27 -18.76
C ASP A 127 16.56 -9.75 -19.02
N TYR A 128 15.58 -10.66 -18.90
CA TYR A 128 15.72 -12.10 -19.10
C TYR A 128 15.04 -12.61 -20.39
N GLY A 129 14.53 -11.70 -21.24
CA GLY A 129 13.87 -12.06 -22.49
C GLY A 129 12.43 -12.56 -22.33
N GLU A 130 11.79 -12.35 -21.18
CA GLU A 130 10.41 -12.78 -20.93
C GLU A 130 9.43 -11.62 -21.10
N GLN A 131 8.25 -11.90 -21.67
CA GLN A 131 7.17 -10.93 -21.77
C GLN A 131 6.45 -10.83 -20.42
N SER A 132 6.68 -9.73 -19.72
CA SER A 132 6.11 -9.50 -18.38
C SER A 132 4.71 -8.87 -18.45
N VAL A 133 4.01 -8.82 -17.32
CA VAL A 133 2.72 -8.13 -17.20
C VAL A 133 2.94 -6.75 -16.59
N GLN A 134 2.42 -5.71 -17.24
CA GLN A 134 2.48 -4.33 -16.77
C GLN A 134 1.09 -3.79 -16.38
N ILE A 135 1.08 -2.78 -15.51
CA ILE A 135 -0.14 -2.07 -15.15
C ILE A 135 -0.32 -0.92 -16.13
N TYR A 136 -1.40 -0.94 -16.91
CA TYR A 136 -1.71 0.13 -17.87
C TYR A 136 -2.77 1.11 -17.34
N GLY A 137 -3.50 0.74 -16.28
CA GLY A 137 -4.48 1.64 -15.69
C GLY A 137 -5.41 0.98 -14.68
N ILE A 138 -6.67 1.42 -14.70
CA ILE A 138 -7.76 0.95 -13.85
C ILE A 138 -8.95 0.53 -14.71
N TRP A 139 -9.74 -0.41 -14.20
CA TRP A 139 -11.00 -0.84 -14.82
C TRP A 139 -12.01 -1.19 -13.73
N SER A 140 -13.29 -1.23 -14.09
CA SER A 140 -14.40 -1.70 -13.24
C SER A 140 -14.85 -3.07 -13.70
#